data_AF-A0A6M1ZEX5-F1
#
_entry.id   AF-A0A6M1ZEX5-F1
#
_cell.length_a   1.000
_cell.length_b   1.000
_cell.length_c   1.000
_cell.angle_alpha   90.00
_cell.angle_beta   90.00
_cell.angle_gamma   90.00
#
_symmetry.space_group_name_H-M   'P 1'
#
loop_
_entity.id
_entity.type
_entity.pdbx_description
1 polymer ?
#
loop_
_entity_poly.entity_id
_entity_poly.type
_entity_poly.pdbx_seq_one_letter_code
_entity_poly.pdbx_strand_id
1 'polypeptide(L)'
;MPKGKVTVPSTLSGHAAEIYRSAFSGAFEGTCDGEDSCAAKVAWSAVKEKFIKGEGDKWVAKSFDEIEGIEINGVPLPGSLHQSPFTAALTWIEAFQERYESTNDIAEASGAAWAALKERYAQDFESGTWVERDDVEAEQVSDEADEEVDALETETVETEPIHITRSARTQNQGRGDIVIDGLSLDEEVALFKSDYVNSQAACPEGMDPMAWADLPAMRRTVGGVIRQKWITRAYVKAVENYKEDGLTFYDNPSGSGEMIGIGTVRISEKSEPFTATGVLTRNSELSGFDPAHWLFRALGRGTLRSTTTAIRVPVNEVRFRGPILR
;
A
#
# COMPACT_ATOMS: atom_id res chain seq x y z
N MET A 1 36.66 -35.05 -7.01
CA MET A 1 36.07 -34.19 -8.06
C MET A 1 36.47 -32.76 -7.77
N PRO A 2 37.09 -32.02 -8.71
CA PRO A 2 37.24 -30.59 -8.54
C PRO A 2 35.83 -29.99 -8.65
N LYS A 3 35.26 -29.59 -7.51
CA LYS A 3 34.00 -28.84 -7.50
C LYS A 3 34.33 -27.50 -8.17
N GLY A 4 33.79 -27.26 -9.37
CA GLY A 4 33.93 -25.97 -10.05
C GLY A 4 33.51 -24.88 -9.05
N LYS A 5 34.45 -23.99 -8.70
CA LYS A 5 34.17 -22.93 -7.73
C LYS A 5 33.31 -21.89 -8.45
N VAL A 6 32.01 -21.89 -8.17
CA VAL A 6 31.07 -20.91 -8.73
C VAL A 6 31.59 -19.51 -8.42
N THR A 7 32.02 -18.79 -9.46
CA THR A 7 32.50 -17.42 -9.33
C THR A 7 31.37 -16.50 -9.77
N VAL A 8 30.76 -15.84 -8.80
CA VAL A 8 29.69 -14.87 -9.06
C VAL A 8 30.31 -13.57 -9.59
N PRO A 9 29.83 -13.02 -10.71
CA PRO A 9 30.28 -11.72 -11.21
C PRO A 9 30.12 -10.62 -10.16
N SER A 10 31.14 -9.79 -9.97
CA SER A 10 31.11 -8.68 -9.00
C SER A 10 30.08 -7.59 -9.33
N THR A 11 29.56 -7.58 -10.56
CA THR A 11 28.46 -6.72 -11.01
C THR A 11 27.10 -7.15 -10.46
N LEU A 12 27.00 -8.36 -9.89
CA LEU A 12 25.79 -8.88 -9.26
C LEU A 12 25.93 -8.76 -7.74
N SER A 13 24.96 -8.11 -7.11
CA SER A 13 24.82 -8.03 -5.65
C SER A 13 23.45 -8.57 -5.22
N GLY A 14 23.33 -8.92 -3.93
CA GLY A 14 22.09 -9.38 -3.33
C GLY A 14 21.43 -10.55 -4.09
N HIS A 15 20.13 -10.43 -4.34
CA HIS A 15 19.32 -11.50 -4.93
C HIS A 15 19.75 -11.90 -6.36
N ALA A 16 20.28 -10.97 -7.15
CA ALA A 16 20.78 -11.30 -8.49
C ALA A 16 21.97 -12.26 -8.44
N ALA A 17 22.84 -12.11 -7.43
CA ALA A 17 23.96 -13.02 -7.19
C ALA A 17 23.49 -14.41 -6.77
N GLU A 18 22.39 -14.51 -6.03
CA GLU A 18 21.81 -15.78 -5.59
C GLU A 18 21.14 -16.53 -6.74
N ILE A 19 20.33 -15.83 -7.55
CA ILE A 19 19.75 -16.39 -8.78
C ILE A 19 20.85 -16.94 -9.68
N TYR A 20 21.93 -16.16 -9.87
CA TYR A 20 23.07 -16.61 -10.64
C TYR A 20 23.68 -17.89 -10.05
N ARG A 21 23.99 -17.91 -8.74
CA ARG A 21 24.64 -19.06 -8.08
C ARG A 21 23.77 -20.32 -8.14
N SER A 22 22.47 -20.17 -7.91
CA SER A 22 21.50 -21.27 -7.93
C SER A 22 21.35 -21.85 -9.34
N ALA A 23 21.07 -20.98 -10.33
CA ALA A 23 20.93 -21.38 -11.73
C ALA A 23 22.24 -21.96 -12.29
N PHE A 24 23.40 -21.42 -11.90
CA PHE A 24 24.70 -21.96 -12.29
C PHE A 24 24.88 -23.37 -11.77
N SER A 25 24.68 -23.59 -10.47
CA SER A 25 24.88 -24.91 -9.84
C SER A 25 23.95 -25.96 -10.44
N GLY A 26 22.66 -25.61 -10.63
CA GLY A 26 21.69 -26.50 -11.24
C GLY A 26 22.01 -26.84 -12.70
N ALA A 27 22.44 -25.85 -13.50
CA ALA A 27 22.86 -26.09 -14.88
C ALA A 27 24.14 -26.93 -14.95
N PHE A 28 25.12 -26.64 -14.08
CA PHE A 28 26.41 -27.34 -14.03
C PHE A 28 26.23 -28.83 -13.69
N GLU A 29 25.40 -29.15 -12.69
CA GLU A 29 25.13 -30.54 -12.28
C GLU A 29 24.15 -31.26 -13.22
N GLY A 30 23.34 -30.51 -13.96
CA GLY A 30 22.31 -31.03 -14.86
C GLY A 30 22.66 -30.86 -16.33
N THR A 31 22.10 -29.83 -16.95
CA THR A 31 22.02 -29.67 -18.41
C THR A 31 23.35 -29.39 -19.11
N CYS A 32 24.39 -29.03 -18.37
CA CYS A 32 25.68 -28.62 -18.91
C CYS A 32 26.82 -29.63 -18.66
N ASP A 33 26.54 -30.81 -18.10
CA ASP A 33 27.51 -31.90 -17.87
C ASP A 33 28.86 -31.44 -17.25
N GLY A 34 28.81 -30.50 -16.31
CA GLY A 34 29.99 -29.94 -15.65
C GLY A 34 30.77 -28.90 -16.47
N GLU A 35 30.18 -28.31 -17.51
CA GLU A 35 30.81 -27.25 -18.29
C GLU A 35 30.47 -25.85 -17.74
N ASP A 36 31.46 -25.16 -17.16
CA ASP A 36 31.33 -23.80 -16.59
C ASP A 36 30.77 -22.78 -17.61
N SER A 37 31.19 -22.87 -18.88
CA SER A 37 30.79 -21.91 -19.92
C SER A 37 29.29 -22.00 -20.24
N CYS A 38 28.76 -23.23 -20.25
CA CYS A 38 27.34 -23.51 -20.44
C CYS A 38 26.55 -23.07 -19.21
N ALA A 39 26.99 -23.47 -18.00
CA ALA A 39 26.31 -23.12 -16.75
C ALA A 39 26.23 -21.61 -16.52
N ALA A 40 27.30 -20.87 -16.85
CA ALA A 40 27.32 -19.41 -16.79
C ALA A 40 26.30 -18.77 -17.74
N LYS A 41 26.12 -19.31 -18.96
CA LYS A 41 25.10 -18.79 -19.90
C LYS A 41 23.68 -18.98 -19.38
N VAL A 42 23.40 -20.14 -18.78
CA VAL A 42 22.09 -20.41 -18.16
C VAL A 42 21.86 -19.47 -16.98
N ALA A 43 22.85 -19.33 -16.10
CA ALA A 43 22.79 -18.44 -14.94
C ALA A 43 22.56 -16.98 -15.35
N TRP A 44 23.29 -16.48 -16.36
CA TRP A 44 23.07 -15.14 -16.89
C TRP A 44 21.70 -14.95 -17.53
N SER A 45 21.14 -15.99 -18.14
CA SER A 45 19.79 -15.93 -18.72
C SER A 45 18.74 -15.78 -17.62
N ALA A 46 18.88 -16.54 -16.53
CA ALA A 46 18.00 -16.44 -15.36
C ALA A 46 18.10 -15.04 -14.68
N VAL A 47 19.30 -14.47 -14.59
CA VAL A 47 19.48 -13.09 -14.10
C VAL A 47 18.79 -12.10 -15.04
N LYS A 48 19.02 -12.17 -16.35
CA LYS A 48 18.42 -11.27 -17.35
C LYS A 48 16.90 -11.37 -17.46
N GLU A 49 16.34 -12.50 -17.07
CA GLU A 49 14.89 -12.69 -17.00
C GLU A 49 14.29 -11.75 -15.94
N LYS A 50 14.91 -11.64 -14.77
CA LYS A 50 14.40 -10.89 -13.61
C LYS A 50 15.05 -9.52 -13.39
N PHE A 51 16.20 -9.28 -14.00
CA PHE A 51 17.00 -8.06 -13.82
C PHE A 51 17.33 -7.42 -15.17
N ILE A 52 17.40 -6.09 -15.16
CA ILE A 52 17.93 -5.29 -16.26
C ILE A 52 19.25 -4.66 -15.83
N LYS A 53 20.10 -4.43 -16.82
CA LYS A 53 21.37 -3.75 -16.60
C LYS A 53 21.09 -2.23 -16.48
N GLY A 54 21.31 -1.67 -15.30
CA GLY A 54 21.17 -0.25 -15.01
C GLY A 54 22.46 0.54 -15.28
N GLU A 55 22.50 1.78 -14.80
CA GLU A 55 23.68 2.64 -14.91
C GLU A 55 24.87 2.09 -14.10
N GLY A 56 26.09 2.28 -14.62
CA GLY A 56 27.32 1.85 -13.94
C GLY A 56 27.54 0.33 -13.89
N ASP A 57 27.00 -0.41 -14.87
CA ASP A 57 27.09 -1.88 -14.97
C ASP A 57 26.44 -2.66 -13.82
N LYS A 58 25.66 -1.99 -12.97
CA LYS A 58 24.89 -2.64 -11.89
C LYS A 58 23.61 -3.25 -12.45
N TRP A 59 23.24 -4.43 -11.94
CA TRP A 59 21.99 -5.07 -12.29
C TRP A 59 20.90 -4.65 -11.30
N VAL A 60 19.82 -4.08 -11.82
CA VAL A 60 18.64 -3.68 -11.04
C VAL A 60 17.47 -4.59 -11.42
N ALA A 61 16.64 -4.93 -10.45
CA ALA A 61 15.46 -5.76 -10.73
C ALA A 61 14.60 -5.06 -11.79
N LYS A 62 14.02 -5.83 -12.72
CA LYS A 62 12.91 -5.30 -13.52
C LYS A 62 11.83 -4.87 -12.54
N SER A 63 11.32 -3.64 -12.71
CA SER A 63 10.30 -3.08 -11.82
C SER A 63 9.17 -4.06 -11.59
N PHE A 64 8.58 -4.03 -10.39
CA PHE A 64 7.48 -4.92 -10.00
C PHE A 64 6.33 -4.94 -11.01
N ASP A 65 6.13 -3.83 -11.74
CA ASP A 65 5.14 -3.67 -12.80
C ASP A 65 5.31 -4.61 -14.00
N GLU A 66 6.52 -5.14 -14.26
CA GLU A 66 6.74 -6.15 -15.31
C GLU A 66 6.57 -7.60 -14.80
N ILE A 67 6.41 -7.79 -13.49
CA ILE A 67 6.22 -9.08 -12.83
C ILE A 67 4.82 -9.14 -12.20
N GLU A 68 3.79 -8.79 -12.97
CA GLU A 68 2.39 -8.96 -12.54
C GLU A 68 2.11 -10.44 -12.21
N GLY A 69 1.59 -10.70 -11.01
CA GLY A 69 1.11 -12.02 -10.60
C GLY A 69 2.09 -12.89 -9.81
N ILE A 70 3.07 -12.31 -9.10
CA ILE A 70 3.82 -13.08 -8.10
C ILE A 70 2.86 -13.46 -6.96
N GLU A 71 2.45 -14.72 -6.97
CA GLU A 71 1.80 -15.39 -5.86
C GLU A 71 2.85 -16.23 -5.12
N ILE A 72 3.01 -15.99 -3.82
CA ILE A 72 3.87 -16.79 -2.96
C ILE A 72 2.96 -17.75 -2.22
N ASN A 73 2.99 -19.02 -2.63
CA ASN A 73 2.08 -20.05 -2.11
C ASN A 73 0.59 -19.64 -2.23
N GLY A 74 0.23 -19.00 -3.35
CA GLY A 74 -1.13 -18.50 -3.60
C GLY A 74 -1.48 -17.18 -2.89
N VAL A 75 -0.51 -16.54 -2.22
CA VAL A 75 -0.69 -15.25 -1.57
C VAL A 75 -0.09 -14.14 -2.45
N PRO A 76 -0.90 -13.18 -2.93
CA PRO A 76 -0.37 -12.06 -3.71
C PRO A 76 0.49 -11.16 -2.82
N LEU A 77 1.52 -10.55 -3.40
CA LEU A 77 2.31 -9.58 -2.67
C LEU A 77 1.46 -8.37 -2.24
N PRO A 78 1.65 -7.86 -1.01
CA PRO A 78 0.96 -6.65 -0.54
C PRO A 78 1.11 -5.45 -1.48
N GLY A 79 0.01 -4.72 -1.66
CA GLY A 79 -0.08 -3.52 -2.51
C GLY A 79 1.03 -2.51 -2.28
N SER A 80 1.34 -2.21 -1.01
CA SER A 80 2.36 -1.23 -0.61
C SER A 80 3.79 -1.63 -0.98
N LEU A 81 4.05 -2.91 -1.21
CA LEU A 81 5.39 -3.38 -1.61
C LEU A 81 5.67 -3.22 -3.11
N HIS A 82 4.64 -3.07 -3.96
CA HIS A 82 4.84 -2.86 -5.40
C HIS A 82 5.55 -1.55 -5.72
N GLN A 83 5.35 -0.52 -4.89
CA GLN A 83 5.95 0.80 -5.04
C GLN A 83 7.17 1.00 -4.13
N SER A 84 7.52 -0.03 -3.35
CA SER A 84 8.66 0.01 -2.45
C SER A 84 9.95 -0.44 -3.16
N PRO A 85 11.14 -0.11 -2.63
CA PRO A 85 12.39 -0.68 -3.07
C PRO A 85 12.30 -2.21 -3.11
N PHE A 86 12.90 -2.81 -4.15
CA PHE A 86 12.86 -4.26 -4.35
C PHE A 86 13.38 -5.04 -3.13
N THR A 87 14.34 -4.47 -2.41
CA THR A 87 14.91 -5.06 -1.19
C THR A 87 13.90 -5.13 -0.04
N ALA A 88 12.95 -4.19 0.05
CA ALA A 88 11.85 -4.23 1.00
C ALA A 88 10.89 -5.38 0.67
N ALA A 89 10.48 -5.49 -0.59
CA ALA A 89 9.66 -6.61 -1.04
C ALA A 89 10.36 -7.95 -0.78
N LEU A 90 11.64 -8.08 -1.14
CA LEU A 90 12.42 -9.30 -0.90
C LEU A 90 12.47 -9.69 0.58
N THR A 91 12.71 -8.72 1.48
CA THR A 91 12.72 -8.95 2.94
C THR A 91 11.39 -9.54 3.41
N TRP A 92 10.27 -9.03 2.90
CA TRP A 92 8.95 -9.58 3.22
C TRP A 92 8.77 -10.99 2.67
N ILE A 93 9.17 -11.24 1.41
CA ILE A 93 9.03 -12.55 0.73
C ILE A 93 9.81 -13.64 1.45
N GLU A 94 11.08 -13.37 1.80
CA GLU A 94 11.95 -14.34 2.48
C GLU A 94 11.39 -14.72 3.84
N ALA A 95 11.03 -13.72 4.66
CA ALA A 95 10.44 -13.96 5.97
C ALA A 95 9.06 -14.65 5.90
N PHE A 96 8.27 -14.36 4.85
CA PHE A 96 7.02 -15.05 4.60
C PHE A 96 7.26 -16.53 4.29
N GLN A 97 8.16 -16.83 3.36
CA GLN A 97 8.46 -18.21 2.94
C GLN A 97 9.02 -19.04 4.09
N GLU A 98 10.02 -18.52 4.80
CA GLU A 98 10.62 -19.21 5.95
C GLU A 98 9.56 -19.56 7.00
N ARG A 99 8.69 -18.59 7.36
CA ARG A 99 7.65 -18.84 8.34
C ARG A 99 6.60 -19.82 7.83
N TYR A 100 6.16 -19.67 6.58
CA TYR A 100 5.16 -20.55 5.97
C TYR A 100 5.65 -21.99 5.85
N GLU A 101 6.91 -22.23 5.51
CA GLU A 101 7.49 -23.58 5.46
C GLU A 101 7.47 -24.25 6.84
N SER A 102 7.62 -23.47 7.92
CA SER A 102 7.61 -23.99 9.28
C SER A 102 6.22 -24.22 9.87
N THR A 103 5.23 -23.39 9.51
CA THR A 103 3.90 -23.40 10.16
C THR A 103 2.78 -23.87 9.24
N ASN A 104 2.97 -23.78 7.92
CA ASN A 104 1.93 -23.94 6.89
C ASN A 104 0.69 -23.05 7.16
N ASP A 105 0.88 -21.90 7.83
CA ASP A 105 -0.15 -20.92 8.17
C ASP A 105 0.15 -19.57 7.50
N ILE A 106 -0.75 -19.12 6.63
CA ILE A 106 -0.61 -17.88 5.86
C ILE A 106 -0.64 -16.64 6.75
N ALA A 107 -1.52 -16.60 7.75
CA ALA A 107 -1.68 -15.43 8.61
C ALA A 107 -0.45 -15.25 9.50
N GLU A 108 0.07 -16.34 10.03
CA GLU A 108 1.29 -16.34 10.83
C GLU A 108 2.52 -15.97 9.99
N ALA A 109 2.62 -16.51 8.77
CA ALA A 109 3.68 -16.16 7.83
C ALA A 109 3.65 -14.69 7.41
N SER A 110 2.46 -14.15 7.12
CA SER A 110 2.31 -12.73 6.81
C SER A 110 2.66 -11.84 8.00
N GLY A 111 2.29 -12.25 9.22
CA GLY A 111 2.65 -11.52 10.45
C GLY A 111 4.17 -11.43 10.63
N ALA A 112 4.88 -12.55 10.48
CA ALA A 112 6.34 -12.59 10.56
C ALA A 112 7.00 -11.75 9.45
N ALA A 113 6.49 -11.83 8.23
CA ALA A 113 6.97 -11.06 7.09
C ALA A 113 6.88 -9.54 7.31
N TRP A 114 5.75 -9.06 7.84
CA TRP A 114 5.60 -7.65 8.20
C TRP A 114 6.48 -7.24 9.38
N ALA A 115 6.73 -8.13 10.34
CA ALA A 115 7.63 -7.84 11.45
C ALA A 115 9.08 -7.67 10.96
N ALA A 116 9.57 -8.59 10.12
CA ALA A 116 10.91 -8.52 9.53
C ALA A 116 11.07 -7.27 8.65
N LEU A 117 10.04 -6.94 7.85
CA LEU A 117 10.06 -5.73 7.04
C LEU A 117 10.20 -4.47 7.92
N LYS A 118 9.43 -4.37 9.01
CA LYS A 118 9.45 -3.23 9.92
C LYS A 118 10.74 -3.09 10.72
N GLU A 119 11.50 -4.17 10.90
CA GLU A 119 12.79 -4.13 11.57
C GLU A 119 13.82 -3.33 10.76
N ARG A 120 13.78 -3.47 9.43
CA ARG A 120 14.76 -2.86 8.52
C ARG A 120 14.26 -1.62 7.78
N TYR A 121 12.95 -1.53 7.57
CA TYR A 121 12.33 -0.45 6.79
C TYR A 121 11.33 0.33 7.65
N ALA A 122 11.21 1.62 7.37
CA ALA A 122 10.14 2.47 7.83
C ALA A 122 9.16 2.69 6.68
N GLN A 123 7.85 2.75 6.97
CA GLN A 123 6.87 3.13 5.96
C GLN A 123 6.78 4.65 5.92
N ASP A 124 7.11 5.24 4.78
CA ASP A 124 6.82 6.63 4.50
C ASP A 124 5.30 6.82 4.38
N PHE A 125 4.75 7.72 5.20
CA PHE A 125 3.30 7.83 5.34
C PHE A 125 2.65 8.57 4.16
N GLU A 126 3.37 9.50 3.53
CA GLU A 126 2.83 10.32 2.44
C GLU A 126 2.73 9.53 1.13
N SER A 127 3.80 8.79 0.79
CA SER A 127 3.87 7.95 -0.39
C SER A 127 3.29 6.55 -0.17
N GLY A 128 3.26 6.07 1.08
CA GLY A 128 2.90 4.69 1.43
C GLY A 128 3.99 3.66 1.10
N THR A 129 5.17 4.11 0.66
CA THR A 129 6.33 3.27 0.29
C THR A 129 7.19 2.93 1.50
N TRP A 130 7.99 1.87 1.42
CA TRP A 130 8.92 1.47 2.48
C TRP A 130 10.33 1.97 2.16
N VAL A 131 10.98 2.65 3.09
CA VAL A 131 12.35 3.17 2.96
C VAL A 131 13.26 2.53 4.01
N GLU A 132 14.54 2.29 3.69
CA GLU A 132 15.48 1.68 4.62
C GLU A 132 15.70 2.63 5.81
N ARG A 133 15.66 2.12 7.05
CA ARG A 133 15.68 2.97 8.25
C ARG A 133 16.94 3.84 8.34
N ASP A 134 18.07 3.32 7.87
CA ASP A 134 19.36 4.01 7.89
C ASP A 134 19.36 5.30 7.04
N ASP A 135 18.47 5.38 6.03
CA ASP A 135 18.34 6.57 5.18
C ASP A 135 17.45 7.65 5.83
N VAL A 136 16.51 7.26 6.69
CA VAL A 136 15.56 8.18 7.34
C VAL A 136 16.22 8.94 8.50
N GLU A 137 17.13 8.29 9.22
CA GLU A 137 17.87 8.95 10.31
C GLU A 137 18.91 9.97 9.79
N ALA A 138 19.35 9.86 8.53
CA ALA A 138 20.32 10.78 7.94
C ALA A 138 19.71 12.14 7.52
N GLU A 139 18.46 12.15 7.02
CA GLU A 139 17.80 13.40 6.59
C GLU A 139 17.23 14.23 7.74
N GLN A 140 17.03 13.66 8.93
CA GLN A 140 16.59 14.40 10.12
C GLN A 140 17.73 15.05 10.92
N VAL A 141 19.00 14.87 10.52
CA VAL A 141 20.18 15.30 11.29
C VAL A 141 21.06 16.34 10.58
N SER A 142 20.78 16.74 9.33
CA SER A 142 21.56 17.78 8.65
C SER A 142 20.75 19.04 8.36
N ASP A 143 20.77 20.01 9.28
CA ASP A 143 20.85 21.46 8.96
C ASP A 143 20.91 22.43 10.17
N GLU A 144 21.00 21.98 11.44
CA GLU A 144 21.16 22.89 12.59
C GLU A 144 22.19 22.43 13.63
N ALA A 145 23.46 22.24 13.24
CA ALA A 145 24.52 22.04 14.23
C ALA A 145 25.88 22.56 13.75
N ASP A 146 26.02 23.89 13.74
CA ASP A 146 27.32 24.57 13.86
C ASP A 146 27.09 25.94 14.52
N GLU A 147 26.56 25.96 15.76
CA GLU A 147 26.81 27.07 16.69
C GLU A 147 26.65 26.62 18.16
N GLU A 148 27.75 26.78 18.90
CA GLU A 148 27.86 26.85 20.37
C GLU A 148 27.42 25.65 21.22
N VAL A 149 28.40 24.79 21.51
CA VAL A 149 28.38 23.83 22.62
C VAL A 149 28.66 24.59 23.92
N ASP A 150 27.61 24.94 24.66
CA ASP A 150 27.72 25.16 26.10
C ASP A 150 26.51 24.57 26.84
N ALA A 151 26.83 23.91 27.94
CA ALA A 151 25.99 23.06 28.79
C ALA A 151 24.46 23.23 28.68
N LEU A 152 23.78 22.26 28.04
CA LEU A 152 22.35 22.02 28.26
C LEU A 152 22.12 20.59 28.72
N GLU A 153 21.52 20.52 29.90
CA GLU A 153 21.00 19.32 30.55
C GLU A 153 20.08 18.56 29.59
N THR A 154 20.13 17.23 29.63
CA THR A 154 19.24 16.36 28.87
C THR A 154 17.79 16.60 29.30
N GLU A 155 17.09 17.49 28.60
CA GLU A 155 15.66 17.70 28.76
C GLU A 155 14.95 16.52 28.09
N THR A 156 14.44 15.61 28.91
CA THR A 156 13.45 14.62 28.47
C THR A 156 12.26 15.37 27.91
N VAL A 157 12.04 15.29 26.59
CA VAL A 157 10.81 15.77 25.95
C VAL A 157 9.66 14.92 26.48
N GLU A 158 9.06 15.36 27.59
CA GLU A 158 7.76 14.87 28.03
C GLU A 158 6.75 15.28 26.96
N THR A 159 6.35 14.35 26.10
CA THR A 159 5.18 14.55 25.24
C THR A 159 4.00 14.84 26.15
N GLU A 160 3.48 16.07 26.12
CA GLU A 160 2.33 16.46 26.93
C GLU A 160 1.18 15.46 26.69
N PRO A 161 0.56 14.92 27.76
CA PRO A 161 -0.55 13.99 27.60
C PRO A 161 -1.65 14.67 26.80
N ILE A 162 -2.09 14.03 25.71
CA ILE A 162 -3.25 14.49 24.93
C ILE A 162 -4.38 14.74 25.92
N HIS A 163 -4.73 16.00 26.12
CA HIS A 163 -5.80 16.41 27.01
C HIS A 163 -7.12 16.02 26.35
N ILE A 164 -7.53 14.76 26.53
CA ILE A 164 -8.88 14.30 26.22
C ILE A 164 -9.82 15.07 27.14
N THR A 165 -10.31 16.19 26.65
CA THR A 165 -11.34 16.98 27.33
C THR A 165 -12.60 16.13 27.32
N ARG A 166 -12.84 15.42 28.42
CA ARG A 166 -14.18 14.92 28.75
C ARG A 166 -15.08 16.15 28.82
N SER A 167 -15.80 16.43 27.74
CA SER A 167 -16.76 17.52 27.69
C SER A 167 -17.67 17.45 28.92
N ALA A 168 -17.63 18.49 29.75
CA ALA A 168 -18.42 18.59 30.99
C ALA A 168 -19.94 18.69 30.72
N ARG A 169 -20.39 18.64 29.45
CA ARG A 169 -21.81 18.69 29.08
C ARG A 169 -22.53 17.35 29.08
N THR A 170 -21.85 16.22 29.30
CA THR A 170 -22.46 14.87 29.32
C THR A 170 -22.81 14.37 30.73
N GLN A 171 -23.10 15.28 31.68
CA GLN A 171 -23.38 14.89 33.07
C GLN A 171 -24.71 14.13 33.30
N ASN A 172 -25.50 13.81 32.27
CA ASN A 172 -26.81 13.16 32.46
C ASN A 172 -26.96 11.73 31.90
N GLN A 173 -25.96 11.11 31.26
CA GLN A 173 -26.00 9.68 30.96
C GLN A 173 -24.60 9.09 31.04
N GLY A 174 -24.36 8.20 32.00
CA GLY A 174 -23.04 7.64 32.34
C GLY A 174 -22.41 6.72 31.27
N ARG A 175 -22.05 7.27 30.11
CA ARG A 175 -21.12 6.68 29.14
C ARG A 175 -20.19 7.79 28.64
N GLY A 176 -18.93 7.70 29.03
CA GLY A 176 -17.90 8.67 28.67
C GLY A 176 -17.49 8.53 27.22
N ASP A 177 -18.30 9.08 26.32
CA ASP A 177 -18.05 9.03 24.89
C ASP A 177 -16.91 10.00 24.52
N ILE A 178 -15.91 9.52 23.77
CA ILE A 178 -14.74 10.31 23.35
C ILE A 178 -15.12 11.15 22.13
N VAL A 179 -14.93 12.47 22.21
CA VAL A 179 -15.18 13.41 21.10
C VAL A 179 -13.99 13.40 20.15
N ILE A 180 -14.25 13.21 18.85
CA ILE A 180 -13.22 13.04 17.80
C ILE A 180 -13.27 14.20 16.78
N ASP A 181 -14.27 15.07 16.91
CA ASP A 181 -14.43 16.22 16.04
C ASP A 181 -13.38 17.29 16.36
N GLY A 182 -12.84 17.92 15.32
CA GLY A 182 -11.78 18.93 15.45
C GLY A 182 -10.35 18.40 15.59
N LEU A 183 -10.14 17.08 15.76
CA LEU A 183 -8.80 16.50 15.81
C LEU A 183 -8.04 16.71 14.50
N SER A 184 -6.77 17.09 14.62
CA SER A 184 -5.76 17.06 13.55
C SER A 184 -5.46 15.62 13.10
N LEU A 185 -4.77 15.47 11.97
CA LEU A 185 -4.41 14.14 11.47
C LEU A 185 -3.48 13.39 12.44
N ASP A 186 -2.52 14.09 13.05
CA ASP A 186 -1.57 13.50 13.99
C ASP A 186 -2.25 13.06 15.28
N GLU A 187 -3.19 13.87 15.81
CA GLU A 187 -4.00 13.51 16.97
C GLU A 187 -4.88 12.29 16.69
N GLU A 188 -5.46 12.20 15.50
CA GLU A 188 -6.21 11.02 15.08
C GLU A 188 -5.32 9.77 15.00
N VAL A 189 -4.11 9.88 14.44
CA VAL A 189 -3.15 8.77 14.37
C VAL A 189 -2.72 8.33 15.77
N ALA A 190 -2.43 9.28 16.66
CA ALA A 190 -2.08 8.99 18.05
C ALA A 190 -3.23 8.28 18.77
N LEU A 191 -4.46 8.78 18.61
CA LEU A 191 -5.65 8.20 19.23
C LEU A 191 -5.97 6.81 18.65
N PHE A 192 -5.77 6.59 17.35
CA PHE A 192 -5.96 5.30 16.69
C PHE A 192 -4.96 4.24 17.16
N LYS A 193 -3.74 4.66 17.53
CA LYS A 193 -2.70 3.77 18.10
C LYS A 193 -2.84 3.55 19.61
N SER A 194 -3.72 4.29 20.27
CA SER A 194 -3.93 4.21 21.72
C SER A 194 -4.89 3.09 22.13
N ASP A 195 -4.92 2.78 23.44
CA ASP A 195 -5.88 1.84 24.03
C ASP A 195 -7.35 2.30 23.89
N TYR A 196 -7.59 3.56 23.52
CA TYR A 196 -8.93 4.11 23.31
C TYR A 196 -9.57 3.71 21.98
N VAL A 197 -8.84 3.09 21.05
CA VAL A 197 -9.35 2.75 19.70
C VAL A 197 -10.65 1.93 19.73
N ASN A 198 -10.84 1.09 20.74
CA ASN A 198 -12.04 0.25 20.92
C ASN A 198 -13.11 0.88 21.83
N SER A 199 -12.86 2.06 22.40
CA SER A 199 -13.82 2.79 23.24
C SER A 199 -14.95 3.37 22.41
N GLN A 200 -16.13 3.59 23.02
CA GLN A 200 -17.25 4.24 22.33
C GLN A 200 -16.90 5.71 22.02
N ALA A 201 -17.13 6.09 20.77
CA ALA A 201 -17.02 7.47 20.31
C ALA A 201 -18.31 8.23 20.58
N ALA A 202 -18.19 9.55 20.73
CA ALA A 202 -19.34 10.43 20.70
C ALA A 202 -19.95 10.44 19.29
N CYS A 203 -21.26 10.63 19.20
CA CYS A 203 -21.93 10.88 17.93
C CYS A 203 -21.27 12.10 17.26
N PRO A 204 -20.77 11.99 16.02
CA PRO A 204 -20.15 13.10 15.32
C PRO A 204 -21.09 14.30 15.17
N GLU A 205 -20.52 15.51 15.21
CA GLU A 205 -21.26 16.74 14.98
C GLU A 205 -21.94 16.72 13.60
N GLY A 206 -23.26 16.98 13.58
CA GLY A 206 -24.06 16.96 12.35
C GLY A 206 -24.62 15.59 11.93
N MET A 207 -24.26 14.50 12.61
CA MET A 207 -24.92 13.20 12.41
C MET A 207 -26.21 13.13 13.25
N ASP A 208 -27.28 12.61 12.66
CA ASP A 208 -28.53 12.35 13.39
C ASP A 208 -28.31 11.30 14.49
N PRO A 209 -28.72 11.54 15.75
CA PRO A 209 -28.46 10.61 16.86
C PRO A 209 -29.11 9.23 16.69
N MET A 210 -30.25 9.12 16.02
CA MET A 210 -30.88 7.82 15.75
C MET A 210 -30.10 7.08 14.66
N ALA A 211 -29.71 7.77 13.59
CA ALA A 211 -28.83 7.21 12.57
C ALA A 211 -27.50 6.71 13.15
N TRP A 212 -26.92 7.46 14.10
CA TRP A 212 -25.74 7.03 14.85
C TRP A 212 -26.02 5.75 15.65
N ALA A 213 -27.09 5.73 16.45
CA ALA A 213 -27.46 4.59 17.28
C ALA A 213 -27.69 3.29 16.47
N ASP A 214 -28.21 3.43 15.25
CA ASP A 214 -28.47 2.33 14.31
C ASP A 214 -27.19 1.77 13.65
N LEU A 215 -26.06 2.47 13.74
CA LEU A 215 -24.79 1.95 13.21
C LEU A 215 -24.32 0.71 14.01
N PRO A 216 -23.69 -0.26 13.32
CA PRO A 216 -23.02 -1.39 13.98
C PRO A 216 -22.04 -0.91 15.06
N ALA A 217 -21.96 -1.62 16.19
CA ALA A 217 -21.15 -1.20 17.34
C ALA A 217 -19.69 -0.91 16.98
N MET A 218 -19.09 -1.67 16.05
CA MET A 218 -17.72 -1.47 15.55
C MET A 218 -17.52 -0.14 14.79
N ARG A 219 -18.58 0.46 14.22
CA ARG A 219 -18.53 1.77 13.57
C ARG A 219 -18.74 2.92 14.55
N ARG A 220 -19.17 2.60 15.78
CA ARG A 220 -19.36 3.54 16.89
C ARG A 220 -18.20 3.62 17.86
N THR A 221 -17.09 2.93 17.56
CA THR A 221 -15.86 3.07 18.34
C THR A 221 -15.02 4.22 17.84
N VAL A 222 -14.06 4.68 18.66
CA VAL A 222 -13.07 5.70 18.27
C VAL A 222 -12.36 5.32 16.97
N GLY A 223 -11.85 4.09 16.89
CA GLY A 223 -11.21 3.57 15.69
C GLY A 223 -12.15 3.49 14.50
N GLY A 224 -13.42 3.14 14.72
CA GLY A 224 -14.45 3.12 13.68
C GLY A 224 -14.68 4.50 13.07
N VAL A 225 -14.81 5.54 13.91
CA VAL A 225 -15.00 6.93 13.47
C VAL A 225 -13.77 7.46 12.76
N ILE A 226 -12.58 7.32 13.34
CA ILE A 226 -11.33 7.79 12.72
C ILE A 226 -11.13 7.13 11.36
N ARG A 227 -11.34 5.81 11.25
CA ARG A 227 -11.24 5.10 9.98
C ARG A 227 -12.23 5.64 8.94
N GLN A 228 -13.46 5.96 9.36
CA GLN A 228 -14.45 6.56 8.46
C GLN A 228 -14.05 7.98 8.01
N LYS A 229 -13.45 8.80 8.90
CA LYS A 229 -12.89 10.12 8.54
C LYS A 229 -11.77 9.96 7.50
N TRP A 230 -10.84 9.02 7.72
CA TRP A 230 -9.73 8.77 6.77
C TRP A 230 -10.22 8.30 5.41
N ILE A 231 -11.18 7.36 5.35
CA ILE A 231 -11.82 6.93 4.11
C ILE A 231 -12.46 8.12 3.39
N THR A 232 -13.13 9.01 4.13
CA THR A 232 -13.79 10.20 3.57
C THR A 232 -12.76 11.20 3.03
N ARG A 233 -11.65 11.45 3.73
CA ARG A 233 -10.57 12.32 3.22
C ARG A 233 -9.91 11.74 1.97
N ALA A 234 -9.61 10.44 1.98
CA ALA A 234 -9.05 9.75 0.82
C ALA A 234 -10.00 9.82 -0.38
N TYR A 235 -11.31 9.69 -0.15
CA TYR A 235 -12.34 9.86 -1.17
C TYR A 235 -12.33 11.27 -1.77
N VAL A 236 -12.34 12.30 -0.92
CA VAL A 236 -12.32 13.70 -1.37
C VAL A 236 -11.04 13.99 -2.16
N LYS A 237 -9.88 13.54 -1.66
CA LYS A 237 -8.59 13.69 -2.37
C LYS A 237 -8.63 13.00 -3.73
N ALA A 238 -9.17 11.78 -3.81
CA ALA A 238 -9.33 11.08 -5.08
C ALA A 238 -10.23 11.85 -6.06
N VAL A 239 -11.35 12.40 -5.58
CA VAL A 239 -12.24 13.25 -6.41
C VAL A 239 -11.50 14.49 -6.93
N GLU A 240 -10.73 15.19 -6.09
CA GLU A 240 -9.95 16.35 -6.53
C GLU A 240 -8.88 15.99 -7.55
N ASN A 241 -8.11 14.91 -7.34
CA ASN A 241 -7.13 14.43 -8.32
C ASN A 241 -7.80 14.15 -9.68
N TYR A 242 -8.96 13.48 -9.69
CA TYR A 242 -9.68 13.23 -10.94
C TYR A 242 -10.22 14.51 -11.58
N LYS A 243 -10.54 15.55 -10.81
CA LYS A 243 -10.91 16.86 -11.37
C LYS A 243 -9.72 17.52 -12.06
N GLU A 244 -8.52 17.41 -11.49
CA GLU A 244 -7.29 17.89 -12.12
C GLU A 244 -7.01 17.15 -13.45
N ASP A 245 -7.38 15.87 -13.53
CA ASP A 245 -7.34 15.07 -14.77
C ASP A 245 -8.47 15.39 -15.78
N GLY A 246 -9.32 16.37 -15.47
CA GLY A 246 -10.38 16.86 -16.36
C GLY A 246 -11.71 16.12 -16.26
N LEU A 247 -11.95 15.34 -15.19
CA LEU A 247 -13.27 14.79 -14.88
C LEU A 247 -14.11 15.83 -14.13
N THR A 248 -15.42 15.86 -14.42
CA THR A 248 -16.40 16.66 -13.67
C THR A 248 -17.19 15.75 -12.75
N PHE A 249 -17.37 16.11 -11.48
CA PHE A 249 -18.13 15.32 -10.53
C PHE A 249 -19.41 16.03 -10.07
N TYR A 250 -20.45 15.25 -9.81
CA TYR A 250 -21.75 15.68 -9.30
C TYR A 250 -22.17 14.80 -8.13
N ASP A 251 -22.96 15.33 -7.19
CA ASP A 251 -23.55 14.52 -6.12
C ASP A 251 -24.45 13.42 -6.72
N ASN A 252 -24.37 12.20 -6.18
CA ASN A 252 -25.29 11.15 -6.57
C ASN A 252 -26.71 11.51 -6.09
N PRO A 253 -27.72 11.63 -6.98
CA PRO A 253 -29.07 12.00 -6.61
C PRO A 253 -29.77 10.97 -5.70
N SER A 254 -29.21 9.76 -5.52
CA SER A 254 -29.69 8.79 -4.54
C SER A 254 -29.46 9.21 -3.08
N GLY A 255 -28.58 10.21 -2.84
CA GLY A 255 -28.19 10.60 -1.49
C GLY A 255 -27.26 9.59 -0.80
N SER A 256 -26.66 8.64 -1.53
CA SER A 256 -25.71 7.66 -0.98
C SER A 256 -24.39 8.27 -0.49
N GLY A 257 -24.14 9.56 -0.77
CA GLY A 257 -22.86 10.21 -0.51
C GLY A 257 -21.74 9.76 -1.45
N GLU A 258 -22.11 9.09 -2.54
CA GLU A 258 -21.26 8.85 -3.72
C GLU A 258 -21.32 10.05 -4.68
N MET A 259 -20.34 10.13 -5.57
CA MET A 259 -20.25 11.15 -6.61
C MET A 259 -20.33 10.47 -7.98
N ILE A 260 -20.98 11.12 -8.92
CA ILE A 260 -21.03 10.74 -10.33
C ILE A 260 -19.98 11.55 -11.07
N GLY A 261 -18.92 10.90 -11.55
CA GLY A 261 -17.90 11.50 -12.40
C GLY A 261 -18.27 11.39 -13.88
N ILE A 262 -18.02 12.44 -14.65
CA ILE A 262 -18.18 12.51 -16.11
C ILE A 262 -16.89 13.09 -16.68
N GLY A 263 -16.22 12.36 -17.56
CA GLY A 263 -15.02 12.88 -18.19
C GLY A 263 -14.65 12.16 -19.46
N THR A 264 -13.69 12.74 -20.16
CA THR A 264 -13.14 12.18 -21.39
C THR A 264 -12.03 11.23 -21.02
N VAL A 265 -12.09 10.01 -21.54
CA VAL A 265 -11.13 8.99 -21.18
C VAL A 265 -10.58 8.22 -22.35
N ARG A 266 -9.31 7.83 -22.23
CA ARG A 266 -8.55 7.13 -23.26
C ARG A 266 -8.33 5.68 -22.83
N ILE A 267 -8.74 4.75 -23.68
CA ILE A 267 -8.37 3.34 -23.56
C ILE A 267 -7.04 3.20 -24.28
N SER A 268 -6.00 2.64 -23.65
CA SER A 268 -4.67 2.51 -24.26
C SER A 268 -4.66 1.84 -25.64
N GLU A 269 -5.66 0.98 -25.91
CA GLU A 269 -5.83 0.26 -27.17
C GLU A 269 -6.77 0.94 -28.18
N LYS A 270 -7.48 2.02 -27.81
CA LYS A 270 -8.36 2.76 -28.73
C LYS A 270 -7.81 4.16 -28.97
N SER A 271 -7.66 4.51 -30.24
CA SER A 271 -7.13 5.81 -30.67
C SER A 271 -8.02 7.00 -30.33
N GLU A 272 -9.32 6.77 -30.13
CA GLU A 272 -10.28 7.85 -29.91
C GLU A 272 -10.70 7.95 -28.44
N PRO A 273 -10.51 9.12 -27.81
CA PRO A 273 -11.07 9.37 -26.49
C PRO A 273 -12.61 9.32 -26.54
N PHE A 274 -13.24 8.81 -25.50
CA PHE A 274 -14.70 8.82 -25.37
C PHE A 274 -15.12 9.36 -24.00
N THR A 275 -16.30 9.98 -23.94
CA THR A 275 -16.86 10.44 -22.66
C THR A 275 -17.45 9.26 -21.91
N ALA A 276 -16.97 9.02 -20.69
CA ALA A 276 -17.56 8.06 -19.77
C ALA A 276 -18.24 8.80 -18.61
N THR A 277 -19.39 8.28 -18.20
CA THR A 277 -20.03 8.63 -16.93
C THR A 277 -19.86 7.44 -16.00
N GLY A 278 -19.47 7.67 -14.75
CA GLY A 278 -19.42 6.60 -13.78
C GLY A 278 -19.60 7.04 -12.35
N VAL A 279 -19.95 6.08 -11.50
CA VAL A 279 -20.11 6.31 -10.06
C VAL A 279 -18.78 5.98 -9.39
N LEU A 280 -18.30 6.89 -8.55
CA LEU A 280 -17.19 6.65 -7.64
C LEU A 280 -17.76 6.12 -6.32
N THR A 281 -17.68 4.80 -6.13
CA THR A 281 -18.27 4.12 -4.96
C THR A 281 -17.27 4.01 -3.81
N ARG A 282 -17.75 4.15 -2.57
CA ARG A 282 -16.95 3.91 -1.35
C ARG A 282 -16.63 2.43 -1.20
N ASN A 283 -15.36 2.14 -0.92
CA ASN A 283 -14.85 0.77 -0.88
C ASN A 283 -15.47 -0.11 0.22
N SER A 284 -15.94 0.49 1.31
CA SER A 284 -16.58 -0.23 2.42
C SER A 284 -17.90 -0.91 2.05
N GLU A 285 -18.43 -0.66 0.86
CA GLU A 285 -19.65 -1.28 0.32
C GLU A 285 -19.37 -2.40 -0.69
N LEU A 286 -18.09 -2.67 -1.00
CA LEU A 286 -17.70 -3.63 -2.01
C LEU A 286 -16.96 -4.80 -1.36
N SER A 287 -17.67 -5.92 -1.14
CA SER A 287 -17.04 -7.15 -0.65
C SER A 287 -16.03 -7.69 -1.66
N GLY A 288 -14.82 -8.04 -1.18
CA GLY A 288 -13.78 -8.66 -1.99
C GLY A 288 -12.80 -7.73 -2.71
N PHE A 289 -12.80 -6.42 -2.40
CA PHE A 289 -11.86 -5.44 -2.97
C PHE A 289 -10.94 -4.84 -1.89
N ASP A 290 -9.69 -4.54 -2.25
CA ASP A 290 -8.68 -3.94 -1.37
C ASP A 290 -9.07 -2.50 -1.01
N PRO A 291 -9.07 -2.11 0.30
CA PRO A 291 -9.43 -0.78 0.82
C PRO A 291 -8.86 0.44 0.09
N ALA A 292 -7.71 0.32 -0.58
CA ALA A 292 -7.06 1.42 -1.31
C ALA A 292 -7.60 1.64 -2.74
N HIS A 293 -8.50 0.78 -3.24
CA HIS A 293 -8.97 0.86 -4.62
C HIS A 293 -10.27 1.65 -4.76
N TRP A 294 -10.33 2.50 -5.77
CA TRP A 294 -11.55 3.20 -6.19
C TRP A 294 -12.09 2.61 -7.48
N LEU A 295 -13.40 2.45 -7.55
CA LEU A 295 -14.06 1.87 -8.71
C LEU A 295 -14.87 2.94 -9.44
N PHE A 296 -14.50 3.17 -10.70
CA PHE A 296 -15.30 3.98 -11.63
C PHE A 296 -16.20 3.04 -12.44
N ARG A 297 -17.49 2.99 -12.10
CA ARG A 297 -18.46 2.15 -12.84
C ARG A 297 -19.02 2.89 -14.03
N ALA A 298 -18.54 2.59 -15.24
CA ALA A 298 -19.08 3.20 -16.46
C ALA A 298 -20.59 2.86 -16.63
N LEU A 299 -21.43 3.89 -16.70
CA LEU A 299 -22.84 3.80 -17.07
C LEU A 299 -22.95 3.75 -18.59
N GLY A 300 -23.16 2.57 -19.16
CA GLY A 300 -23.42 2.41 -20.58
C GLY A 300 -24.71 3.13 -21.01
N ARG A 301 -24.68 3.79 -22.18
CA ARG A 301 -25.90 4.31 -22.83
C ARG A 301 -26.78 3.13 -23.26
N GLY A 302 -27.77 2.79 -22.45
CA GLY A 302 -28.84 1.86 -22.80
C GLY A 302 -28.66 0.47 -22.21
N THR A 303 -29.58 0.11 -21.31
CA THR A 303 -29.78 -1.20 -20.65
C THR A 303 -28.63 -1.70 -19.78
N LEU A 304 -28.87 -1.65 -18.46
CA LEU A 304 -28.19 -2.39 -17.39
C LEU A 304 -28.28 -3.91 -17.62
N ARG A 305 -27.58 -4.45 -18.62
CA ARG A 305 -27.37 -5.89 -18.74
C ARG A 305 -25.87 -6.16 -18.83
N SER A 306 -25.35 -6.57 -17.67
CA SER A 306 -24.21 -7.45 -17.51
C SER A 306 -22.93 -7.07 -18.27
N THR A 307 -22.08 -6.26 -17.63
CA THR A 307 -20.71 -6.66 -17.29
C THR A 307 -20.16 -5.63 -16.32
N THR A 308 -20.10 -6.01 -15.04
CA THR A 308 -19.39 -5.28 -13.98
C THR A 308 -17.91 -5.29 -14.33
N THR A 309 -17.44 -4.35 -15.15
CA THR A 309 -16.01 -4.19 -15.38
C THR A 309 -15.49 -3.29 -14.28
N ALA A 310 -15.08 -3.92 -13.17
CA ALA A 310 -14.31 -3.28 -12.13
C ALA A 310 -12.93 -2.94 -12.71
N ILE A 311 -12.62 -1.65 -12.85
CA ILE A 311 -11.34 -1.20 -13.39
C ILE A 311 -10.42 -0.86 -12.21
N ARG A 312 -9.26 -1.51 -12.17
CA ARG A 312 -8.19 -1.26 -11.20
C ARG A 312 -7.48 0.03 -11.60
N VAL A 313 -7.54 1.05 -10.75
CA VAL A 313 -6.87 2.34 -10.99
C VAL A 313 -5.75 2.48 -9.96
N PRO A 314 -4.46 2.45 -10.34
CA PRO A 314 -3.42 3.02 -9.51
C PRO A 314 -3.65 4.54 -9.39
N VAL A 315 -3.25 5.16 -8.28
CA VAL A 315 -3.55 6.56 -7.90
C VAL A 315 -3.25 7.60 -9.00
N ASN A 316 -2.45 7.25 -10.02
CA ASN A 316 -1.94 8.17 -11.04
C ASN A 316 -2.19 7.74 -12.50
N GLU A 317 -3.01 6.70 -12.78
CA GLU A 317 -3.21 6.28 -14.18
C GLU A 317 -4.61 5.73 -14.47
N VAL A 318 -5.35 6.45 -15.30
CA VAL A 318 -6.71 6.07 -15.71
C VAL A 318 -6.66 5.23 -16.99
N ARG A 319 -6.57 3.90 -16.83
CA ARG A 319 -6.61 2.91 -17.94
C ARG A 319 -7.93 2.16 -17.98
N PHE A 320 -8.58 2.09 -19.14
CA PHE A 320 -9.77 1.25 -19.34
C PHE A 320 -9.39 -0.06 -20.00
N ARG A 321 -10.07 -1.15 -19.63
CA ARG A 321 -10.16 -2.32 -20.51
C ARG A 321 -11.44 -2.20 -21.32
N GLY A 322 -11.32 -2.29 -22.64
CA GLY A 322 -12.48 -2.39 -23.52
C GLY A 322 -13.22 -3.72 -23.30
N PRO A 323 -14.51 -3.81 -23.65
CA PRO A 323 -15.22 -5.09 -23.66
C PRO A 323 -14.53 -6.05 -24.64
N ILE A 324 -14.33 -7.31 -24.23
CA ILE A 324 -14.09 -8.40 -25.17
C ILE A 324 -15.40 -8.57 -25.94
N LEU A 325 -15.49 -7.95 -27.11
CA LEU A 325 -16.53 -8.27 -28.08
C LEU A 325 -16.20 -9.67 -28.62
N ARG A 326 -17.07 -10.65 -28.33
CA ARG A 326 -17.17 -11.87 -29.13
C ARG A 326 -18.18 -11.65 -30.24
#